data_AF-A0A2W0BFV9-F1
#
_entry.id   AF-A0A2W0BFV9-F1
#
_cell.length_a   1.000
_cell.length_b   1.000
_cell.length_c   1.000
_cell.angle_alpha   90.00
_cell.angle_beta   90.00
_cell.angle_gamma   90.00
#
_symmetry.space_group_name_H-M   'P 1'
#
loop_
_entity.id
_entity.type
_entity.pdbx_description
1 polymer ?
#
loop_
_entity_poly.entity_id
_entity_poly.type
_entity_poly.pdbx_seq_one_letter_code
_entity_poly.pdbx_strand_id
1 'polypeptide(L)' 'MRNASEPIDEKAISDNDPAELTKKLAEAKAWKVANEFRDAVIISGDAVVSKGDRMYEKPRDKDEAA' A
#
# COMPACT_ATOMS: atom_id res chain seq x y z
N MET A 1 -11.29 16.44 -15.95
CA MET A 1 -10.64 15.39 -15.11
C MET A 1 -9.93 16.11 -13.98
N ARG A 2 -10.23 15.79 -12.71
CA ARG A 2 -9.47 16.32 -11.57
C ARG A 2 -8.20 15.47 -11.45
N ASN A 3 -7.04 16.11 -11.34
CA ASN A 3 -5.75 15.43 -11.24
C ASN A 3 -5.69 14.66 -9.91
N ALA A 4 -5.41 13.37 -9.96
CA ALA A 4 -5.10 12.59 -8.76
C ALA A 4 -3.92 13.25 -8.03
N SER A 5 -4.05 13.49 -6.74
CA SER A 5 -2.95 13.97 -5.91
C SER A 5 -1.77 12.97 -5.94
N GLU A 6 -0.54 13.47 -5.74
CA GLU A 6 0.66 12.62 -5.80
C GLU A 6 0.52 11.36 -4.92
N PRO A 7 0.95 10.18 -5.40
CA PRO A 7 0.84 8.94 -4.65
C PRO A 7 1.58 9.03 -3.31
N ILE A 8 1.09 8.28 -2.30
CA ILE A 8 1.76 8.20 -1.01
C ILE A 8 3.15 7.57 -1.16
N ASP A 9 4.11 8.01 -0.36
CA ASP A 9 5.40 7.35 -0.25
C ASP A 9 5.26 6.09 0.62
N GLU A 10 4.97 4.95 -0.02
CA GLU A 10 4.80 3.66 0.66
C GLU A 10 6.06 3.25 1.42
N LYS A 11 7.27 3.69 0.99
CA LYS A 11 8.53 3.32 1.65
C LYS A 11 8.73 4.00 2.99
N ALA A 12 8.03 5.11 3.24
CA ALA A 12 8.03 5.78 4.54
C ALA A 12 7.17 5.04 5.59
N ILE A 13 6.35 4.07 5.16
CA ILE A 13 5.48 3.25 6.02
C ILE A 13 6.07 1.84 6.06
N SER A 14 6.63 1.46 7.20
CA SER A 14 7.19 0.12 7.38
C SER A 14 6.68 -0.52 8.67
N ASP A 15 6.54 -1.83 8.63
CA ASP A 15 6.31 -2.70 9.78
C ASP A 15 6.93 -4.07 9.48
N ASN A 16 7.41 -4.76 10.52
CA ASN A 16 7.96 -6.10 10.39
C ASN A 16 6.86 -7.16 10.39
N ASP A 17 5.67 -6.84 10.91
CA ASP A 17 4.49 -7.70 10.81
C ASP A 17 3.77 -7.44 9.48
N PRO A 18 3.64 -8.45 8.59
CA PRO A 18 2.90 -8.32 7.32
C PRO A 18 1.46 -7.82 7.47
N ALA A 19 0.77 -8.22 8.54
CA ALA A 19 -0.60 -7.82 8.78
C ALA A 19 -0.69 -6.33 9.14
N GLU A 20 0.23 -5.84 9.98
CA GLU A 20 0.26 -4.43 10.36
C GLU A 20 0.75 -3.54 9.22
N LEU A 21 1.73 -4.00 8.42
CA LEU A 21 2.19 -3.28 7.24
C LEU A 21 1.04 -3.05 6.25
N THR A 22 0.35 -4.12 5.85
CA THR A 22 -0.74 -4.04 4.86
C THR A 22 -1.91 -3.20 5.36
N LYS A 23 -2.24 -3.29 6.65
CA LYS A 23 -3.25 -2.42 7.27
C LYS A 23 -2.87 -0.95 7.19
N LYS A 24 -1.65 -0.58 7.60
CA LYS A 24 -1.16 0.81 7.57
C LYS A 24 -1.14 1.38 6.15
N LEU A 25 -0.68 0.58 5.18
CA LEU A 25 -0.67 0.98 3.77
C LEU A 25 -2.08 1.16 3.20
N ALA A 26 -3.01 0.24 3.48
CA ALA A 26 -4.40 0.35 3.06
C ALA A 26 -5.09 1.60 3.65
N GLU A 27 -4.89 1.86 4.95
CA GLU A 27 -5.41 3.06 5.62
C GLU A 27 -4.84 4.34 5.01
N ALA A 28 -3.52 4.42 4.80
CA ALA A 28 -2.87 5.59 4.20
C ALA A 28 -3.40 5.89 2.79
N LYS A 29 -3.60 4.84 1.97
CA LYS A 29 -4.20 4.95 0.63
C LYS A 29 -5.64 5.45 0.69
N ALA A 30 -6.45 4.92 1.61
CA ALA A 30 -7.82 5.37 1.81
C ALA A 30 -7.89 6.84 2.22
N TRP A 31 -7.08 7.26 3.22
CA TRP A 31 -7.09 8.63 3.74
C TRP A 31 -6.63 9.67 2.72
N LYS A 32 -5.68 9.31 1.86
CA LYS A 32 -5.24 10.17 0.76
C LYS A 32 -6.41 10.53 -0.17
N VAL A 33 -7.22 9.54 -0.54
CA VAL A 33 -8.40 9.72 -1.40
C VAL A 33 -9.54 10.41 -0.64
N ALA A 34 -9.78 10.04 0.62
CA ALA A 34 -10.87 10.60 1.42
C ALA A 34 -10.83 12.13 1.55
N ASN A 35 -9.63 12.73 1.53
CA ASN A 35 -9.46 14.18 1.53
C ASN A 35 -10.10 14.89 0.31
N GLU A 36 -10.31 14.17 -0.79
CA GLU A 36 -10.86 14.71 -2.04
C GLU A 36 -12.38 14.47 -2.18
N PHE A 37 -12.96 13.54 -1.41
CA PHE A 37 -14.36 13.11 -1.52
C PHE A 37 -15.06 13.13 -0.15
N ARG A 38 -15.91 14.14 0.07
CA ARG A 38 -16.60 14.34 1.36
C ARG A 38 -17.84 13.47 1.58
N ASP A 39 -18.38 12.87 0.53
CA ASP A 39 -19.61 12.08 0.57
C ASP A 39 -19.45 10.81 -0.28
N ALA A 40 -18.49 9.98 0.12
CA ALA A 40 -18.20 8.72 -0.55
C ALA A 40 -17.71 7.68 0.47
N VAL A 41 -17.99 6.41 0.18
CA VAL A 41 -17.32 5.29 0.83
C VAL A 41 -16.04 4.99 0.05
N ILE A 42 -14.89 5.13 0.71
CA ILE A 42 -13.58 4.82 0.12
C ILE A 42 -13.19 3.41 0.54
N ILE A 43 -12.93 2.56 -0.45
CA ILE A 43 -12.42 1.19 -0.24
C ILE A 43 -10.96 1.18 -0.70
N SER A 44 -10.07 0.69 0.15
CA SER A 44 -8.67 0.49 -0.16
C SER A 44 -8.19 -0.86 0.37
N GLY A 45 -7.08 -1.32 -0.16
CA GLY A 45 -6.44 -2.56 0.24
C GLY A 45 -4.96 -2.53 -0.12
N ASP A 46 -4.21 -3.34 0.60
CA ASP A 46 -2.81 -3.62 0.33
C ASP A 46 -2.54 -5.10 0.58
N ALA A 47 -1.53 -5.64 -0.08
CA ALA A 47 -1.18 -7.04 0.03
C ALA A 47 0.34 -7.22 -0.14
N VAL A 48 0.90 -8.08 0.71
CA VAL A 48 2.28 -8.55 0.62
C VAL A 48 2.30 -10.07 0.59
N VAL A 49 3.41 -10.63 0.11
CA VAL A 49 3.65 -12.06 0.12
C VAL A 49 4.69 -12.36 1.19
N SER A 50 4.42 -13.35 2.05
CA SER A 50 5.37 -13.82 3.05
C SER A 50 5.60 -15.33 2.94
N LYS A 51 6.84 -15.76 3.12
CA LYS A 51 7.23 -17.17 3.17
C LYS A 51 8.23 -17.37 4.32
N GLY A 52 7.80 -18.10 5.35
CA GLY A 52 8.52 -18.15 6.62
C GLY A 52 8.63 -16.74 7.21
N ASP A 53 9.82 -16.39 7.71
CA ASP A 53 10.08 -15.08 8.33
C ASP A 53 10.44 -13.98 7.31
N ARG A 54 10.32 -14.26 6.01
CA ARG A 54 10.65 -13.31 4.95
C ARG A 54 9.40 -12.77 4.27
N MET A 55 9.29 -11.45 4.26
CA MET A 55 8.36 -10.70 3.43
C MET A 55 9.00 -10.38 2.08
N TYR A 56 8.20 -10.45 1.02
CA TYR A 56 8.60 -10.16 -0.35
C TYR A 56 7.86 -8.92 -0.84
N GLU A 57 8.65 -7.96 -1.32
CA GLU A 57 8.15 -6.80 -2.05
C GLU A 57 8.03 -7.12 -3.54
N LYS A 58 7.56 -6.14 -4.32
CA LYS A 58 7.57 -6.23 -5.78
C LYS A 58 9.01 -6.46 -6.26
N PRO A 59 9.25 -7.48 -7.09
CA PRO A 59 10.58 -7.71 -7.65
C PRO A 59 10.98 -6.53 -8.54
N ARG A 60 12.28 -6.22 -8.55
CA ARG A 60 12.86 -5.15 -9.38
C ARG A 60 12.80 -5.51 -10.86
N ASP A 61 12.94 -6.79 -11.17
CA ASP A 61 12.99 -7.33 -12.52
C ASP A 61 12.48 -8.78 -12.59
N LYS A 62 12.51 -9.35 -13.80
CA LYS A 62 12.05 -10.72 -14.06
C LYS A 62 12.96 -11.79 -13.47
N ASP A 63 14.25 -11.48 -13.33
CA ASP A 63 15.23 -12.44 -12.82
C ASP A 63 15.07 -12.59 -11.30
N GLU A 64 14.75 -11.51 -10.58
CA GLU A 64 14.38 -11.54 -9.16
C GLU A 64 13.01 -12.20 -8.91
N ALA A 65 12.13 -12.22 -9.92
CA ALA A 65 10.81 -12.84 -9.82
C ALA A 65 10.81 -14.36 -10.04
N ALA A 66 11.83 -14.92 -10.72
CA ALA A 66 11.95 -16.32 -11.12
C ALA A 66 12.40 -17.24 -9.97
#